data_AF-A0A060BZB3-F1
#
_entry.id   AF-A0A060BZB3-F1
#
_cell.length_a   1.000
_cell.length_b   1.000
_cell.length_c   1.000
_cell.angle_alpha   90.00
_cell.angle_beta   90.00
_cell.angle_gamma   90.00
#
_symmetry.space_group_name_H-M   'P 1'
#
loop_
_entity.id
_entity.type
_entity.pdbx_description
1 polymer ?
#
loop_
_entity_poly.entity_id
_entity_poly.type
_entity_poly.pdbx_seq_one_letter_code
_entity_poly.pdbx_strand_id
1 'polypeptide(L)'
;MTSRWESFGLVIPEAMYFENFVISADFDSAYELLAHGRYGEIIQVDDVVGLQQKLKELIVHEEKYVGKAKDGSVWIRKNFLWENIVKDIYKMLGEKL
;
A
#
# COMPACT_ATOMS: atom_id res chain seq x y z
N MET A 1 -3.28 3.64 8.00
CA MET A 1 -2.04 3.60 8.81
C MET A 1 -1.57 5.03 9.02
N THR A 2 -1.58 5.53 10.26
CA THR A 2 -1.44 6.96 10.58
C THR A 2 -0.18 7.27 11.39
N SER A 3 0.86 6.45 11.26
CA SER A 3 2.13 6.64 11.95
C SER A 3 2.79 7.95 11.50
N ARG A 4 3.44 8.67 12.42
CA ARG A 4 4.29 9.82 12.07
C ARG A 4 5.58 9.41 11.37
N TRP A 5 6.07 8.24 11.73
CA TRP A 5 7.29 7.61 11.23
C TRP A 5 7.07 6.11 11.16
N GLU A 6 7.55 5.51 10.09
CA GLU A 6 7.51 4.07 9.86
C GLU A 6 8.71 3.70 8.99
N SER A 7 9.32 2.55 9.24
CA SER A 7 10.45 2.11 8.41
C SER A 7 9.95 1.56 7.06
N PHE A 8 9.13 0.52 7.11
CA PHE A 8 8.53 -0.07 5.90
C PHE A 8 7.01 -0.14 6.01
N GLY A 9 6.49 -0.60 7.14
CA GLY A 9 5.05 -0.71 7.38
C GLY A 9 4.44 -1.92 6.68
N LEU A 10 4.80 -3.14 7.11
CA LEU A 10 4.31 -4.41 6.56
C LEU A 10 2.78 -4.53 6.54
N VAL A 11 2.08 -3.80 7.40
CA VAL A 11 0.62 -3.77 7.42
C VAL A 11 0.01 -3.22 6.13
N ILE A 12 0.70 -2.35 5.36
CA ILE A 12 0.19 -1.90 4.05
C ILE A 12 0.12 -3.07 3.05
N PRO A 13 1.22 -3.77 2.73
CA PRO A 13 1.16 -4.87 1.78
C PRO A 13 0.25 -5.99 2.27
N GLU A 14 0.19 -6.26 3.58
CA GLU A 14 -0.77 -7.23 4.15
C GLU A 14 -2.22 -6.82 3.88
N ALA A 15 -2.60 -5.56 4.15
CA ALA A 15 -3.94 -5.06 3.92
C ALA A 15 -4.32 -5.10 2.42
N MET A 16 -3.42 -4.62 1.56
CA MET A 16 -3.62 -4.61 0.11
C MET A 16 -3.69 -6.02 -0.49
N TYR A 17 -2.94 -6.98 0.05
CA TYR A 17 -3.01 -8.38 -0.39
C TYR A 17 -4.44 -8.94 -0.28
N PHE A 18 -5.16 -8.55 0.78
CA PHE A 18 -6.57 -8.88 1.01
C PHE A 18 -7.56 -7.90 0.36
N GLU A 19 -7.13 -7.13 -0.65
CA GLU A 19 -7.98 -6.19 -1.40
C GLU A 19 -8.59 -5.08 -0.52
N ASN A 20 -7.94 -4.72 0.60
CA ASN A 20 -8.35 -3.55 1.36
C ASN A 20 -7.77 -2.29 0.74
N PHE A 21 -8.61 -1.27 0.55
CA PHE A 21 -8.14 0.06 0.16
C PHE A 21 -7.44 0.72 1.36
N VAL A 22 -6.20 1.18 1.15
CA VAL A 22 -5.36 1.73 2.22
C VAL A 22 -5.31 3.24 2.13
N ILE A 23 -5.55 3.89 3.28
CA ILE A 23 -5.19 5.30 3.51
C ILE A 23 -3.98 5.30 4.45
N SER A 24 -2.88 5.92 4.00
CA SER A 24 -1.61 6.00 4.73
C SER A 24 -1.19 7.43 4.98
N ALA A 25 -0.51 7.68 6.09
CA ALA A 25 0.27 8.89 6.27
C ALA A 25 1.45 8.95 5.29
N ASP A 26 1.90 10.17 5.02
CA ASP A 26 3.02 10.55 4.15
C ASP A 26 4.36 10.17 4.80
N PHE A 27 4.91 9.02 4.39
CA PHE A 27 6.28 8.61 4.64
C PHE A 27 6.80 7.77 3.47
N ASP A 28 8.12 7.69 3.32
CA ASP A 28 8.78 7.21 2.10
C ASP A 28 8.26 5.85 1.61
N SER A 29 8.21 4.83 2.46
CA SER A 29 7.78 3.50 2.05
C SER A 29 6.29 3.43 1.68
N ALA A 30 5.44 4.33 2.18
CA ALA A 30 4.04 4.39 1.79
C ALA A 30 3.88 4.75 0.30
N TYR A 31 4.76 5.60 -0.25
CA TYR A 31 4.74 5.92 -1.68
C TYR A 31 5.05 4.71 -2.55
N GLU A 32 6.06 3.92 -2.19
CA GLU A 32 6.40 2.72 -2.97
C GLU A 32 5.29 1.66 -2.87
N LEU A 33 4.81 1.40 -1.66
CA LEU A 33 3.77 0.40 -1.39
C LEU A 33 2.45 0.73 -2.08
N LEU A 34 2.05 2.00 -2.09
CA LEU A 34 0.81 2.48 -2.71
C LEU A 34 0.97 2.93 -4.17
N ALA A 35 2.13 2.68 -4.79
CA ALA A 35 2.47 3.10 -6.15
C ALA A 35 2.18 4.59 -6.40
N HIS A 36 2.69 5.45 -5.51
CA HIS A 36 2.49 6.90 -5.49
C HIS A 36 1.02 7.32 -5.48
N GLY A 37 0.19 6.64 -4.67
CA GLY A 37 -1.23 6.95 -4.52
C GLY A 37 -2.13 6.39 -5.63
N ARG A 38 -1.60 5.51 -6.50
CA ARG A 38 -2.41 4.88 -7.55
C ARG A 38 -3.41 3.88 -6.98
N TYR A 39 -3.00 3.13 -5.96
CA TYR A 39 -3.78 2.02 -5.39
C TYR A 39 -4.23 2.24 -3.94
N GLY A 40 -4.02 3.44 -3.42
CA GLY A 40 -4.40 3.87 -2.08
C GLY A 40 -4.33 5.40 -2.00
N GLU A 41 -4.61 5.96 -0.83
CA GLU A 41 -4.49 7.40 -0.58
C GLU A 41 -3.33 7.68 0.37
N ILE A 42 -2.59 8.75 0.08
CA ILE A 42 -1.53 9.27 0.94
C ILE A 42 -2.00 10.63 1.47
N ILE A 43 -2.01 10.77 2.79
CA ILE A 43 -2.40 12.01 3.48
C ILE A 43 -1.24 12.55 4.31
N GLN A 44 -1.24 13.86 4.55
CA GLN A 44 -0.22 14.48 5.39
C GLN A 44 -0.28 13.93 6.82
N VAL A 45 0.89 13.80 7.44
CA VAL A 45 1.00 13.41 8.85
C VAL A 45 0.22 14.39 9.72
N ASP A 46 -0.52 13.87 10.71
CA ASP A 46 -1.36 14.65 11.63
C ASP A 46 -2.50 15.46 10.96
N ASP A 47 -2.81 15.26 9.67
CA ASP A 47 -3.98 15.85 9.00
C ASP A 47 -5.28 15.11 9.38
N VAL A 48 -5.77 15.38 10.59
CA VAL A 48 -6.98 14.77 11.15
C VAL A 48 -8.22 15.10 10.31
N VAL A 49 -8.31 16.33 9.79
CA VAL A 49 -9.46 16.79 9.01
C VAL A 49 -9.48 16.11 7.63
N GLY A 50 -8.33 16.05 6.96
CA GLY A 50 -8.17 15.33 5.70
C GLY A 50 -8.44 13.84 5.84
N LEU A 51 -7.93 13.20 6.89
CA LEU A 51 -8.22 11.80 7.18
C LEU A 51 -9.73 11.56 7.36
N GLN A 52 -10.39 12.40 8.17
CA GLN A 52 -11.82 12.29 8.39
C GLN A 52 -12.61 12.41 7.08
N GLN A 53 -12.24 13.38 6.24
CA GLN A 53 -12.93 13.61 4.97
C GLN A 53 -12.74 12.43 4.02
N LYS A 54 -11.53 11.88 3.94
CA LYS A 54 -11.22 10.73 3.08
C LYS A 54 -11.92 9.45 3.53
N LEU A 55 -11.97 9.19 4.83
CA LEU A 55 -12.73 8.06 5.37
C LEU A 55 -14.23 8.17 5.05
N LYS A 56 -14.82 9.36 5.21
CA LYS A 56 -16.22 9.60 4.83
C LYS A 56 -16.45 9.37 3.34
N GLU A 57 -15.57 9.91 2.49
CA GLU A 57 -15.64 9.74 1.03
C GLU A 57 -15.59 8.25 0.64
N LEU A 58 -14.67 7.48 1.24
CA LEU A 58 -14.50 6.06 1.00
C LEU A 58 -15.73 5.25 1.42
N ILE A 59 -16.28 5.52 2.61
CA ILE A 59 -17.45 4.81 3.13
C ILE A 59 -18.70 5.09 2.28
N VAL A 60 -18.88 6.34 1.82
CA VAL A 60 -20.07 6.75 1.05
C VAL A 60 -19.98 6.33 -0.42
N HIS A 61 -18.77 6.22 -0.96
CA HIS A 61 -18.52 5.93 -2.37
C HIS A 61 -17.61 4.72 -2.57
N GLU A 62 -17.82 3.66 -1.77
CA GLU A 62 -16.99 2.45 -1.77
C GLU A 62 -16.78 1.89 -3.18
N GLU A 63 -17.82 1.92 -4.02
CA GLU A 63 -17.80 1.42 -5.39
C GLU A 63 -16.70 2.04 -6.26
N LYS A 64 -16.28 3.28 -5.96
CA LYS A 64 -15.21 3.97 -6.68
C LYS A 64 -13.82 3.42 -6.34
N TYR A 65 -13.68 2.76 -5.19
CA TYR A 65 -12.39 2.32 -4.64
C TYR A 65 -12.17 0.81 -4.79
N VAL A 66 -13.23 0.02 -4.93
CA VAL A 66 -13.13 -1.45 -5.10
C VAL A 66 -12.20 -1.83 -6.25
N GLY A 67 -12.30 -1.15 -7.39
CA GLY A 67 -11.41 -1.39 -8.53
C GLY A 67 -9.94 -1.12 -8.19
N LYS A 68 -9.66 0.03 -7.56
CA LYS A 68 -8.31 0.38 -7.11
C LYS A 68 -7.75 -0.60 -6.10
N ALA A 69 -8.56 -1.10 -5.17
CA ALA A 69 -8.13 -2.04 -4.14
C ALA A 69 -7.76 -3.40 -4.74
N LYS A 70 -8.53 -3.87 -5.73
CA LYS A 70 -8.21 -5.07 -6.51
C LYS A 70 -6.91 -4.92 -7.29
N ASP A 71 -6.74 -3.80 -8.00
CA ASP A 71 -5.50 -3.51 -8.71
C ASP A 71 -4.30 -3.39 -7.76
N GLY A 72 -4.54 -2.84 -6.56
CA GLY A 72 -3.58 -2.80 -5.46
C GLY A 72 -3.14 -4.19 -4.99
N SER A 73 -4.06 -5.14 -4.87
CA SER A 73 -3.72 -6.53 -4.55
C SER A 73 -2.83 -7.15 -5.64
N VAL A 74 -3.13 -6.91 -6.92
CA VAL A 74 -2.28 -7.34 -8.04
C VAL A 74 -0.88 -6.72 -7.96
N TRP A 75 -0.80 -5.42 -7.66
CA TRP A 75 0.45 -4.70 -7.46
C TRP A 75 1.31 -5.32 -6.34
N ILE A 76 0.73 -5.54 -5.17
CA ILE A 76 1.46 -6.12 -4.04
C ILE A 76 1.89 -7.56 -4.32
N ARG A 77 1.00 -8.37 -4.91
CA ARG A 77 1.32 -9.75 -5.28
C ARG A 77 2.50 -9.83 -6.23
N LYS A 78 2.59 -8.89 -7.17
CA LYS A 78 3.68 -8.84 -8.14
C LYS A 78 5.01 -8.43 -7.52
N ASN A 79 5.02 -7.41 -6.65
CA ASN A 79 6.27 -6.75 -6.26
C ASN A 79 6.76 -7.13 -4.85
N PHE A 80 5.89 -7.61 -3.97
CA PHE A 80 6.20 -7.73 -2.53
C PHE A 80 5.88 -9.10 -1.94
N LEU A 81 5.59 -10.13 -2.76
CA LEU A 81 5.54 -11.51 -2.27
C LEU A 81 6.94 -12.05 -2.04
N TRP A 82 7.09 -12.80 -0.96
CA TRP A 82 8.34 -13.49 -0.63
C TRP A 82 8.87 -14.35 -1.78
N GLU A 83 7.99 -15.03 -2.52
CA GLU A 83 8.42 -15.83 -3.67
C GLU A 83 9.15 -14.99 -4.74
N ASN A 84 8.73 -13.74 -4.95
CA ASN A 84 9.36 -12.85 -5.92
C ASN A 84 10.62 -12.20 -5.34
N ILE A 85 10.56 -11.76 -4.08
CA ILE A 85 11.70 -11.18 -3.37
C ILE A 85 12.88 -12.17 -3.30
N VAL A 86 12.61 -13.43 -2.95
CA VAL A 86 13.63 -14.48 -2.90
C VAL A 86 14.20 -14.72 -4.29
N LYS A 87 13.38 -14.75 -5.35
CA LYS A 87 13.85 -14.87 -6.73
C LYS A 87 14.83 -13.77 -7.11
N ASP A 88 14.53 -12.52 -6.74
CA ASP A 88 15.39 -11.38 -7.03
C ASP A 88 16.71 -11.45 -6.23
N ILE A 89 16.66 -11.87 -4.96
CA ILE A 89 17.86 -12.05 -4.14
C ILE A 89 18.80 -13.10 -4.74
N TYR A 90 18.29 -14.28 -5.10
CA TYR A 90 19.10 -15.35 -5.72
C TYR A 90 19.73 -14.89 -7.03
N LYS A 91 18.95 -14.19 -7.86
CA LYS A 91 19.44 -13.60 -9.11
C LYS A 91 20.59 -12.61 -8.86
N MET A 92 20.49 -11.79 -7.81
CA MET A 92 21.55 -10.85 -7.42
C MET A 92 22.81 -11.56 -6.90
N LEU A 93 22.65 -12.69 -6.22
CA LEU A 93 23.76 -13.50 -5.72
C LEU A 93 24.43 -14.36 -6.81
N GLY A 94 23.84 -14.42 -8.02
CA GLY A 94 24.33 -15.29 -9.10
C GLY A 94 24.00 -16.77 -8.89
N GLU A 95 23.09 -17.08 -7.98
CA GLU A 95 22.64 -18.42 -7.67
C GLU A 95 21.42 -18.81 -8.51
N LYS A 96 21.25 -20.11 -8.80
CA LYS A 96 20.02 -20.63 -9.39
C LYS A 96 19.06 -21.03 -8.26
N LEU A 97 17.78 -20.68 -8.40
CA LEU A 97 16.71 -21.23 -7.55
C LEU A 97 16.54 -22.73 -7.75
#